data_AF-A0A227J5V5-F1
#
_entry.id   AF-A0A227J5V5-F1
#
_cell.length_a   1.000
_cell.length_b   1.000
_cell.length_c   1.000
_cell.angle_alpha   90.00
_cell.angle_beta   90.00
_cell.angle_gamma   90.00
#
_symmetry.space_group_name_H-M   'P 1'
#
loop_
_entity.id
_entity.type
_entity.pdbx_description
1 polymer ?
#
loop_
_entity_poly.entity_id
_entity_poly.type
_entity_poly.pdbx_seq_one_letter_code
_entity_poly.pdbx_strand_id
1 'polypeptide(L)'
;FNGLAAMNIQGGAAPGVSTGEAMAEIEAMVEQLPEGFTVNWNGISYEERLSGNQAPMLYALSILVVFLVLAALYESWSVPLAVVLVVPLGVLGAVLAVLGRGMDNDVFFQV
;
A
#
# COMPACT_ATOMS: atom_id res chain seq x y z
N PHE A 1 -23.23 -12.81 -5.09
CA PHE A 1 -21.97 -12.67 -4.32
C PHE A 1 -22.33 -12.56 -2.84
N ASN A 2 -21.71 -13.36 -1.95
CA ASN A 2 -22.02 -13.42 -0.51
C ASN A 2 -23.53 -13.50 -0.17
N GLY A 3 -24.30 -14.30 -0.92
CA GLY A 3 -25.74 -14.49 -0.69
C GLY A 3 -26.68 -13.46 -1.35
N LEU A 4 -26.15 -12.44 -2.03
CA LEU A 4 -26.93 -11.45 -2.78
C LEU A 4 -26.83 -11.67 -4.30
N ALA A 5 -27.83 -11.23 -5.06
CA ALA A 5 -27.75 -11.19 -6.51
C ALA A 5 -26.63 -10.23 -6.93
N ALA A 6 -25.71 -10.70 -7.78
CA ALA A 6 -24.56 -9.91 -8.18
C ALA A 6 -24.15 -10.26 -9.62
N MET A 7 -23.52 -9.30 -10.29
CA MET A 7 -22.88 -9.50 -11.59
C MET A 7 -21.36 -9.40 -11.42
N ASN A 8 -20.63 -10.27 -12.12
CA ASN A 8 -19.17 -10.22 -12.15
C ASN A 8 -18.73 -9.26 -13.27
N ILE A 9 -17.86 -8.31 -12.93
CA ILE A 9 -17.26 -7.37 -13.87
C ILE A 9 -15.75 -7.55 -13.81
N GLN A 10 -15.11 -7.59 -14.98
CA GLN A 10 -13.66 -7.74 -15.12
C GLN A 10 -13.14 -6.58 -15.94
N GLY A 11 -11.97 -6.08 -15.56
CA GLY A 11 -11.27 -4.99 -16.22
C GLY A 11 -9.82 -4.93 -15.75
N GLY A 12 -9.02 -4.13 -16.42
CA GLY A 12 -7.64 -3.83 -16.03
C GLY A 12 -7.43 -2.32 -15.94
N ALA A 13 -6.37 -1.92 -15.25
CA ALA A 13 -5.96 -0.52 -15.23
C ALA A 13 -5.55 -0.06 -16.63
N ALA A 14 -5.82 1.21 -16.92
CA ALA A 14 -5.34 1.84 -18.15
C ALA A 14 -3.81 1.92 -18.14
N PRO A 15 -3.13 1.96 -19.32
CA PRO A 15 -1.68 2.11 -19.37
C PRO A 15 -1.19 3.34 -18.58
N GLY A 16 -0.26 3.14 -17.66
CA GLY A 16 0.31 4.20 -16.82
C GLY A 16 -0.51 4.56 -15.58
N VAL A 17 -1.55 3.80 -15.26
CA VAL A 17 -2.37 3.96 -14.04
C VAL A 17 -2.16 2.73 -13.17
N SER A 18 -2.03 2.93 -11.86
CA SER A 18 -1.90 1.82 -10.92
C SER A 18 -3.21 1.04 -10.77
N THR A 19 -3.10 -0.23 -10.40
CA THR A 19 -4.26 -1.09 -10.07
C THR A 19 -5.06 -0.52 -8.90
N GLY A 20 -4.39 0.04 -7.88
CA GLY A 20 -5.03 0.74 -6.77
C GLY A 20 -5.87 1.94 -7.19
N GLU A 21 -5.37 2.78 -8.10
CA GLU A 21 -6.12 3.92 -8.65
C GLU A 21 -7.34 3.45 -9.47
N ALA A 22 -7.18 2.40 -10.28
CA ALA A 22 -8.28 1.84 -11.04
C ALA A 22 -9.38 1.27 -10.12
N MET A 23 -9.01 0.65 -8.99
CA MET A 23 -9.97 0.19 -8.00
C MET A 23 -10.71 1.34 -7.32
N ALA A 24 -9.99 2.41 -6.94
CA ALA A 24 -10.58 3.59 -6.32
C ALA A 24 -11.59 4.29 -7.27
N GLU A 25 -11.28 4.35 -8.56
CA GLU A 25 -12.18 4.91 -9.57
C GLU A 25 -13.47 4.08 -9.71
N ILE A 26 -13.38 2.75 -9.68
CA ILE A 26 -14.57 1.88 -9.70
C ILE A 26 -15.43 2.11 -8.45
N GLU A 27 -14.83 2.26 -7.27
CA GLU A 27 -15.57 2.61 -6.05
C GLU A 27 -16.31 3.95 -6.23
N ALA A 28 -15.65 4.98 -6.78
CA ALA A 28 -16.25 6.29 -7.06
C ALA A 28 -17.36 6.25 -8.13
N MET A 29 -17.27 5.37 -9.13
CA MET A 29 -18.34 5.16 -10.11
C MET A 29 -19.56 4.48 -9.48
N VAL A 30 -19.33 3.56 -8.55
CA VAL A 30 -20.41 2.84 -7.85
C VAL A 30 -21.16 3.76 -6.90
N GLU A 31 -20.50 4.75 -6.30
CA GLU A 31 -21.15 5.80 -5.49
C GLU A 31 -22.14 6.67 -6.29
N GLN A 32 -22.02 6.71 -7.62
CA GLN A 32 -22.94 7.45 -8.50
C GLN A 32 -24.18 6.64 -8.91
N LEU A 33 -24.23 5.35 -8.57
CA LEU A 33 -25.38 4.49 -8.85
C LEU A 33 -26.53 4.76 -7.85
N PRO A 34 -27.77 4.37 -8.20
CA PRO A 34 -28.89 4.41 -7.26
C PRO A 34 -28.57 3.66 -5.95
N GLU A 35 -29.19 4.08 -4.84
CA GLU A 35 -29.03 3.39 -3.57
C GLU A 35 -29.40 1.90 -3.69
N GLY A 36 -28.60 1.03 -3.05
CA GLY A 36 -28.78 -0.43 -3.07
C GLY A 36 -27.78 -1.19 -3.93
N PHE A 37 -26.96 -0.50 -4.72
CA PHE A 37 -25.80 -1.10 -5.38
C PHE A 37 -24.57 -1.01 -4.49
N THR A 38 -23.79 -2.09 -4.44
CA THR A 38 -22.51 -2.15 -3.71
C THR A 38 -21.49 -2.88 -4.56
N VAL A 39 -20.22 -2.52 -4.39
CA VAL A 39 -19.10 -3.21 -5.03
C VAL A 39 -18.41 -4.11 -4.01
N ASN A 40 -18.01 -5.29 -4.46
CA ASN A 40 -17.18 -6.19 -3.68
C ASN A 40 -16.05 -6.75 -4.54
N TRP A 41 -14.83 -6.67 -4.01
CA TRP A 41 -13.62 -7.19 -4.66
C TRP A 41 -13.48 -8.69 -4.44
N ASN A 42 -12.95 -9.39 -5.45
CA ASN A 42 -12.67 -10.83 -5.40
C ASN A 42 -11.32 -11.13 -6.07
N GLY A 43 -10.72 -12.27 -5.74
CA GLY A 43 -9.45 -12.73 -6.33
C GLY A 43 -8.31 -11.74 -6.10
N ILE A 44 -7.60 -11.39 -7.18
CA ILE A 44 -6.40 -10.54 -7.13
C ILE A 44 -6.70 -9.16 -6.53
N SER A 45 -7.81 -8.52 -6.90
CA SER A 45 -8.19 -7.22 -6.34
C SER A 45 -8.51 -7.27 -4.84
N TYR A 46 -9.01 -8.41 -4.36
CA TYR A 46 -9.22 -8.62 -2.92
C TYR A 46 -7.87 -8.75 -2.18
N GLU A 47 -6.94 -9.52 -2.74
CA GLU A 47 -5.59 -9.67 -2.19
C GLU A 47 -4.82 -8.34 -2.19
N GLU A 48 -4.96 -7.54 -3.26
CA GLU A 48 -4.34 -6.22 -3.34
C GLU A 48 -4.84 -5.29 -2.24
N ARG A 49 -6.17 -5.26 -2.00
CA ARG A 49 -6.74 -4.48 -0.90
C ARG A 49 -6.26 -4.98 0.47
N LEU A 50 -6.16 -6.30 0.64
CA LEU A 50 -5.70 -6.92 1.88
C LEU A 50 -4.21 -6.65 2.14
N SER A 51 -3.38 -6.68 1.10
CA SER A 51 -1.94 -6.40 1.16
C SER A 51 -1.67 -4.93 1.44
N GLY A 52 -2.35 -4.02 0.71
CA GLY A 52 -2.21 -2.57 0.90
C GLY A 52 -2.54 -2.11 2.32
N ASN A 53 -3.53 -2.75 2.97
CA ASN A 53 -3.90 -2.42 4.36
C ASN A 53 -2.90 -2.90 5.42
N GLN A 54 -2.05 -3.89 5.12
CA GLN A 54 -1.12 -4.45 6.11
C GLN A 54 0.26 -3.80 6.07
N ALA A 55 0.66 -3.24 4.92
CA ALA A 55 1.98 -2.63 4.76
C ALA A 55 2.28 -1.52 5.80
N PRO A 56 1.38 -0.56 6.10
CA PRO A 56 1.67 0.49 7.07
C PRO A 56 1.94 -0.03 8.49
N MET A 57 1.15 -1.02 8.93
CA MET A 57 1.33 -1.64 10.25
C MET A 57 2.64 -2.42 10.32
N LEU A 58 2.98 -3.14 9.24
CA LEU A 58 4.21 -3.89 9.14
C LEU A 58 5.43 -2.95 9.24
N TYR A 59 5.45 -1.83 8.50
CA TYR A 59 6.53 -0.86 8.62
C TYR A 59 6.63 -0.23 10.00
N ALA A 60 5.51 0.13 10.61
CA ALA A 60 5.50 0.71 11.95
C ALA A 60 6.11 -0.25 12.97
N LEU A 61 5.73 -1.53 12.93
CA LEU A 61 6.30 -2.57 13.78
C LEU A 61 7.78 -2.82 13.49
N SER A 62 8.18 -2.90 12.22
CA SER A 62 9.59 -3.08 11.84
C SER A 62 10.46 -1.92 12.34
N ILE A 63 10.03 -0.68 12.15
CA ILE A 63 10.75 0.52 12.63
C ILE A 63 10.82 0.51 14.16
N LEU A 64 9.72 0.17 14.84
CA LEU A 64 9.69 0.07 16.30
C LEU A 64 10.67 -0.97 16.82
N VAL A 65 10.68 -2.18 16.23
CA VAL A 65 11.59 -3.26 16.64
C VAL A 65 13.04 -2.86 16.39
N VAL A 66 13.38 -2.32 15.21
CA VAL A 66 14.73 -1.83 14.90
C VAL A 66 15.14 -0.73 15.87
N PHE A 67 14.24 0.21 16.18
CA PHE A 67 14.49 1.28 17.15
C PHE A 67 14.82 0.71 18.53
N LEU A 68 14.02 -0.23 19.04
CA LEU A 68 14.22 -0.83 20.37
C LEU A 68 15.51 -1.65 20.43
N VAL A 69 15.84 -2.40 19.39
CA VAL A 69 17.10 -3.17 19.30
C VAL A 69 18.31 -2.23 19.32
N LEU A 70 18.28 -1.14 18.55
CA LEU A 70 19.35 -0.14 18.55
C LEU A 70 19.43 0.59 19.90
N ALA A 71 18.30 0.91 20.53
CA ALA A 71 18.27 1.58 21.83
C ALA A 71 18.92 0.72 22.91
N ALA A 72 18.64 -0.58 22.91
CA ALA A 72 19.25 -1.55 23.81
C ALA A 72 20.74 -1.77 23.50
N LEU A 73 21.12 -1.86 22.22
CA LEU A 73 22.50 -2.11 21.79
C LEU A 73 23.44 -0.95 22.13
N TYR A 74 23.00 0.29 21.90
CA TYR A 74 23.80 1.50 22.16
C TYR A 74 23.56 2.07 23.56
N GLU A 75 22.70 1.46 24.37
CA GLU A 75 22.28 1.94 25.68
C GLU A 75 21.82 3.42 25.64
N SER A 76 21.23 3.83 24.52
CA SER A 76 20.97 5.23 24.21
C SER A 76 19.75 5.39 23.31
N TRP A 77 18.89 6.34 23.66
CA TRP A 77 17.71 6.70 22.88
C TRP A 77 18.02 7.67 21.74
N SER A 78 19.16 8.35 21.80
CA SER A 78 19.54 9.37 20.80
C SER A 78 20.04 8.75 19.50
N VAL A 79 20.81 7.66 19.59
CA VAL A 79 21.38 6.97 18.42
C VAL A 79 20.29 6.37 17.51
N PRO A 80 19.30 5.62 18.02
CA PRO A 80 18.21 5.09 17.20
C PRO A 80 17.37 6.19 16.55
N LEU A 81 17.16 7.31 17.26
CA LEU A 81 16.40 8.45 16.73
C LEU A 81 17.12 9.10 15.55
N ALA A 82 18.45 9.26 15.64
CA ALA A 82 19.27 9.73 14.53
C ALA A 82 19.19 8.79 13.30
N VAL A 83 19.17 7.47 13.52
CA VAL A 83 19.02 6.48 12.44
C VAL A 83 17.64 6.58 11.77
N VAL A 84 16.56 6.70 12.55
CA VAL A 84 15.19 6.84 12.00
C VAL A 84 15.05 8.11 11.16
N LEU A 85 15.71 9.21 11.53
CA LEU A 85 15.71 10.46 10.76
C LEU A 85 16.38 10.35 9.38
N VAL A 86 17.22 9.33 9.15
CA VAL A 86 17.84 9.06 7.84
C VAL A 86 16.91 8.29 6.91
N VAL A 87 15.92 7.56 7.45
CA VAL A 87 14.98 6.73 6.67
C VAL A 87 14.25 7.52 5.57
N PRO A 88 13.70 8.73 5.82
CA PRO A 88 13.06 9.52 4.76
C PRO A 88 13.98 9.87 3.59
N LEU A 89 15.28 10.09 3.83
CA LEU A 89 16.24 10.33 2.76
C LEU A 89 16.44 9.07 1.89
N GLY A 90 16.46 7.88 2.51
CA GLY A 90 16.50 6.61 1.80
C GLY A 90 15.26 6.38 0.94
N VAL A 91 14.08 6.62 1.52
CA VAL A 91 12.79 6.51 0.80
C VAL A 91 12.74 7.49 -0.38
N LEU A 92 13.19 8.73 -0.19
CA LEU A 92 13.26 9.72 -1.27
C LEU A 92 14.10 9.22 -2.45
N GLY A 93 15.27 8.65 -2.18
CA GLY A 93 16.15 8.09 -3.22
C GLY A 93 15.50 6.92 -3.98
N ALA A 94 14.84 6.02 -3.25
CA ALA A 94 14.13 4.88 -3.84
C ALA A 94 12.96 5.35 -4.74
N VAL A 95 12.13 6.27 -4.24
CA VAL A 95 11.00 6.85 -4.99
C VAL A 95 11.50 7.57 -6.25
N LEU A 96 12.54 8.38 -6.16
CA LEU A 96 13.12 9.07 -7.32
C LEU A 96 13.64 8.10 -8.39
N ALA A 97 14.25 6.98 -7.97
CA ALA A 97 14.76 5.97 -8.89
C ALA A 97 13.62 5.21 -9.62
N VAL A 98 12.55 4.88 -8.90
CA VAL A 98 11.37 4.20 -9.45
C VAL A 98 10.59 5.10 -10.39
N LEU A 99 10.30 6.34 -9.97
CA LEU A 99 9.66 7.33 -10.82
C LEU A 99 10.50 7.66 -12.05
N GLY A 100 11.84 7.76 -11.89
CA GLY A 100 12.76 8.01 -13.01
C GLY A 100 12.86 6.85 -14.01
N ARG A 101 12.49 5.63 -13.63
CA ARG A 101 12.42 4.45 -14.51
C ARG A 101 11.01 4.11 -15.00
N GLY A 102 9.98 4.80 -14.51
CA GLY A 102 8.58 4.48 -14.83
C GLY A 102 8.15 3.10 -14.33
N MET A 103 8.71 2.65 -13.20
CA MET A 103 8.34 1.39 -12.56
C MET A 103 7.15 1.60 -11.62
N ASP A 104 6.33 0.56 -11.44
CA ASP A 104 5.17 0.59 -10.56
C ASP A 104 5.58 0.51 -9.07
N ASN A 105 4.74 1.08 -8.20
CA ASN A 105 4.86 0.96 -6.75
C ASN A 105 4.20 -0.35 -6.28
N ASP A 106 4.89 -1.47 -6.48
CA ASP A 106 4.43 -2.81 -6.14
C ASP A 106 5.02 -3.33 -4.81
N VAL A 107 4.70 -4.58 -4.47
CA VAL A 107 5.21 -5.23 -3.25
C VAL A 107 6.74 -5.36 -3.27
N PHE A 108 7.38 -5.45 -4.44
CA PHE A 108 8.85 -5.52 -4.55
C PHE A 108 9.52 -4.16 -4.30
N PHE A 109 8.85 -3.05 -4.60
CA PHE A 109 9.30 -1.73 -4.16
C PHE A 109 9.15 -1.55 -2.64
N GLN A 110 8.18 -2.24 -2.05
CA GLN A 110 7.82 -2.11 -0.64
C GLN A 110 8.69 -2.96 0.31
N VAL A 111 9.30 -4.06 -0.15
CA VAL A 111 10.12 -4.98 0.67
C VAL A 111 11.61 -4.75 0.46
#